data_AF-A0A938DB11-F1
#
_entry.id   AF-A0A938DB11-F1
#
_cell.length_a   1.000
_cell.length_b   1.000
_cell.length_c   1.000
_cell.angle_alpha   90.00
_cell.angle_beta   90.00
_cell.angle_gamma   90.00
#
_symmetry.space_group_name_H-M   'P 1'
#
loop_
_entity.id
_entity.type
_entity.pdbx_description
1 polymer ?
#
loop_
_entity_poly.entity_id
_entity_poly.type
_entity_poly.pdbx_seq_one_letter_code
_entity_poly.pdbx_strand_id
1 'polypeptide(L)'
;MLTEGAVKAGDKRAVFVGVEAYEAAGGVILRDLFQQDHGGWLQDVVLLDRLAREKLSKAADELRAEGWKWSEFACEFPYGRTNGMRRLPSMAPQISNEEKERYDAALEEYDALSEEHVSVDELPEDIDGRMGELEEIIDAIEQRPAIFDPADMARGGVFVSIDSNGALKVERGYVRREDEAPVEQRADSNSQHSGSDENGAHFFSMRASTEGVLTADADIEAETPPKLSDRLRMELSAHRTIALRSKLSADPEAAFLVATHALALDVFYGSPQHSCLDLTLRSAPIGSHLPGVGDTPAASILQEALVRWQVRLPQHPAELWSWLIAQSAEDRAALFAFCVGFGVNALYLPHERRNAAFDHADLLAEHFVLDMRDFWSPTVENYFGKVTKTQILDAVREAKDEATAQMIDHLKKADMAAEAERLLEGSGWLPEILRTQNFDTPAIEAKHAEIGDEAPAGSDDDLPAFLAESETERMVPEAAE
;
A
#
# COMPACT_ATOMS: atom_id res chain seq x y z
N MET A 1 42.37 1.57 -4.14
CA MET A 1 41.04 1.81 -3.53
C MET A 1 41.03 3.22 -2.98
N LEU A 2 40.06 4.04 -3.37
CA LEU A 2 39.92 5.46 -2.96
C LEU A 2 38.45 5.90 -2.83
N THR A 3 37.53 4.92 -2.82
CA THR A 3 36.08 5.10 -2.97
C THR A 3 35.26 4.07 -2.18
N GLU A 4 35.89 3.18 -1.40
CA GLU A 4 35.18 2.32 -0.44
C GLU A 4 34.69 3.19 0.73
N GLY A 5 33.47 3.73 0.59
CA GLY A 5 32.89 4.72 1.49
C GLY A 5 32.69 6.12 0.88
N ALA A 6 32.84 6.29 -0.44
CA ALA A 6 32.51 7.55 -1.12
C ALA A 6 31.21 7.44 -1.96
N VAL A 7 30.42 8.51 -1.98
CA VAL A 7 29.10 8.58 -2.65
C VAL A 7 29.15 9.53 -3.86
N LYS A 8 28.51 9.17 -4.97
CA LYS A 8 28.43 10.04 -6.16
C LYS A 8 27.64 11.32 -5.85
N ALA A 9 27.99 12.44 -6.47
CA ALA A 9 27.24 13.70 -6.33
C ALA A 9 25.81 13.65 -6.89
N GLY A 10 25.50 12.68 -7.76
CA GLY A 10 24.15 12.35 -8.22
C GLY A 10 23.34 11.40 -7.30
N ASP A 11 23.80 11.11 -6.09
CA ASP A 11 22.97 10.45 -5.06
C ASP A 11 21.87 11.40 -4.61
N LYS A 12 20.63 10.89 -4.41
CA LYS A 12 19.47 11.71 -4.00
C LYS A 12 19.76 12.59 -2.77
N ARG A 13 20.58 12.13 -1.82
CA ARG A 13 21.03 12.92 -0.65
C ARG A 13 22.03 14.02 -1.01
N ALA A 14 22.95 13.76 -1.95
CA ALA A 14 23.97 14.71 -2.37
C ALA A 14 23.36 15.87 -3.15
N VAL A 15 22.40 15.58 -4.04
CA VAL A 15 21.57 16.58 -4.72
C VAL A 15 20.73 17.35 -3.69
N PHE A 16 20.02 16.65 -2.79
CA PHE A 16 19.17 17.28 -1.78
C PHE A 16 19.92 18.20 -0.80
N VAL A 17 21.14 17.83 -0.37
CA VAL A 17 21.97 18.70 0.49
C VAL A 17 22.58 19.85 -0.30
N GLY A 18 23.03 19.59 -1.53
CA GLY A 18 23.76 20.53 -2.38
C GLY A 18 25.27 20.52 -2.11
N VAL A 19 26.05 20.56 -3.19
CA VAL A 19 27.52 20.52 -3.16
C VAL A 19 28.11 21.63 -2.27
N GLU A 20 27.62 22.86 -2.39
CA GLU A 20 28.13 24.01 -1.63
C GLU A 20 27.91 23.86 -0.12
N ALA A 21 26.74 23.36 0.30
CA ALA A 21 26.43 23.15 1.72
C ALA A 21 27.28 22.02 2.33
N TYR A 22 27.58 20.99 1.54
CA TYR A 22 28.48 19.91 1.94
C TYR A 22 29.94 20.38 2.05
N GLU A 23 30.46 21.12 1.07
CA GLU A 23 31.82 21.69 1.12
C GLU A 23 31.95 22.74 2.26
N ALA A 24 30.95 23.60 2.46
CA ALA A 24 30.91 24.57 3.56
C ALA A 24 30.87 23.92 4.96
N ALA A 25 30.33 22.71 5.07
CA ALA A 25 30.36 21.92 6.30
C ALA A 25 31.69 21.16 6.51
N GLY A 26 32.69 21.37 5.65
CA GLY A 26 34.00 20.71 5.70
C GLY A 26 34.11 19.41 4.89
N GLY A 27 33.10 19.09 4.08
CA GLY A 27 33.08 17.89 3.26
C GLY A 27 34.07 17.94 2.10
N VAL A 28 34.73 16.81 1.83
CA VAL A 28 35.69 16.66 0.71
C VAL A 28 34.99 16.01 -0.48
N ILE A 29 35.13 16.61 -1.66
CA ILE A 29 34.67 16.05 -2.94
C ILE A 29 35.88 15.74 -3.82
N LEU A 30 36.03 14.47 -4.20
CA LEU A 30 36.97 14.04 -5.23
C LEU A 30 36.30 14.22 -6.60
N ARG A 31 36.58 15.35 -7.26
CA ARG A 31 36.09 15.65 -8.61
C ARG A 31 36.96 14.94 -9.65
N ASP A 32 36.34 14.27 -10.62
CA ASP A 32 37.04 13.71 -11.78
C ASP A 32 37.37 14.82 -12.78
N LEU A 33 38.49 14.71 -13.50
CA LEU A 33 38.93 15.68 -14.50
C LEU A 33 38.32 15.45 -15.88
N PHE A 34 37.54 14.37 -16.06
CA PHE A 34 36.99 13.94 -17.36
C PHE A 34 35.45 13.97 -17.46
N GLN A 35 34.74 14.45 -16.44
CA GLN A 35 33.29 14.67 -16.47
C GLN A 35 33.01 16.16 -16.30
N GLN A 36 32.27 16.77 -17.24
CA GLN A 36 32.09 18.23 -17.26
C GLN A 36 31.08 18.72 -16.21
N ASP A 37 30.03 17.96 -15.94
CA ASP A 37 28.98 18.33 -14.98
C ASP A 37 28.81 17.26 -13.89
N HIS A 38 28.72 17.72 -12.64
CA HIS A 38 28.48 16.94 -11.41
C HIS A 38 29.35 15.68 -11.18
N GLY A 39 30.48 15.52 -11.88
CA GLY A 39 31.41 14.39 -11.78
C GLY A 39 32.25 14.36 -10.50
N GLY A 40 31.61 14.23 -9.34
CA GLY A 40 32.28 14.24 -8.03
C GLY A 40 31.89 13.08 -7.11
N TRP A 41 32.83 12.65 -6.27
CA TRP A 41 32.63 11.67 -5.21
C TRP A 41 32.80 12.32 -3.83
N LEU A 42 31.72 12.41 -3.07
CA LEU A 42 31.69 12.91 -1.69
C LEU A 42 32.30 11.84 -0.78
N GLN A 43 33.40 12.18 -0.10
CA GLN A 43 34.24 11.24 0.67
C GLN A 43 33.77 11.01 2.13
N ASP A 44 32.86 11.83 2.65
CA ASP A 44 32.30 11.68 4.01
C ASP A 44 30.77 11.50 3.95
N VAL A 45 30.33 10.25 3.92
CA VAL A 45 28.91 9.88 3.92
C VAL A 45 28.24 10.15 5.26
N VAL A 46 28.99 10.15 6.38
CA VAL A 46 28.43 10.43 7.71
C VAL A 46 28.08 11.91 7.83
N LEU A 47 28.92 12.79 7.26
CA LEU A 47 28.61 14.20 7.09
C LEU A 47 27.40 14.41 6.17
N LEU A 48 27.34 13.72 5.03
CA LEU A 48 26.22 13.83 4.10
C LEU A 48 24.89 13.40 4.74
N ASP A 49 24.84 12.23 5.38
CA ASP A 49 23.64 11.74 6.08
C ASP A 49 23.23 12.66 7.24
N ARG A 50 24.19 13.27 7.94
CA ARG A 50 23.91 14.27 8.98
C ARG A 50 23.24 15.51 8.39
N LEU A 51 23.82 16.10 7.33
CA LEU A 51 23.28 17.30 6.69
C LEU A 51 21.89 17.05 6.06
N ALA A 52 21.70 15.89 5.43
CA ALA A 52 20.41 15.49 4.88
C ALA A 52 19.35 15.39 5.98
N ARG A 53 19.67 14.75 7.11
CA ARG A 53 18.77 14.64 8.27
C ARG A 53 18.50 15.98 8.95
N GLU A 54 19.48 16.87 9.05
CA GLU A 54 19.31 18.23 9.60
C GLU A 54 18.37 19.08 8.72
N LYS A 55 18.54 19.02 7.38
CA LYS A 55 17.65 19.69 6.42
C LYS A 55 16.23 19.12 6.43
N LEU A 56 16.09 17.78 6.49
CA LEU A 56 14.79 17.10 6.61
C LEU A 56 14.08 17.39 7.95
N SER A 57 14.82 17.41 9.07
CA SER A 57 14.25 17.75 10.39
C SER A 57 13.67 19.16 10.38
N LYS A 58 14.40 20.13 9.84
CA LYS A 58 13.93 21.53 9.74
C LYS A 58 12.63 21.63 8.94
N ALA A 59 12.54 20.96 7.79
CA ALA A 59 11.30 20.90 7.00
C ALA A 59 10.16 20.21 7.78
N ALA A 60 10.45 19.12 8.50
CA ALA A 60 9.46 18.42 9.33
C ALA A 60 8.99 19.23 10.55
N ASP A 61 9.83 20.10 11.11
CA ASP A 61 9.47 21.02 12.19
C ASP A 61 8.65 22.21 11.65
N GLU A 62 8.98 22.72 10.46
CA GLU A 62 8.20 23.73 9.73
C GLU A 62 6.79 23.21 9.40
N LEU A 63 6.70 21.99 8.88
CA LEU A 63 5.43 21.28 8.67
C LEU A 63 4.69 21.09 10.00
N ARG A 64 5.36 20.69 11.08
CA ARG A 64 4.72 20.56 12.40
C ARG A 64 4.10 21.88 12.88
N ALA A 65 4.70 23.01 12.53
CA ALA A 65 4.17 24.35 12.83
C ALA A 65 2.94 24.74 11.99
N GLU A 66 2.65 24.06 10.86
CA GLU A 66 1.37 24.21 10.13
C GLU A 66 0.16 23.74 10.97
N GLY A 67 0.37 22.88 11.98
CA GLY A 67 -0.68 22.35 12.87
C GLY A 67 -0.82 20.83 12.91
N TRP A 68 0.07 20.09 12.24
CA TRP A 68 0.03 18.63 12.18
C TRP A 68 0.39 17.94 13.52
N LYS A 69 -0.40 16.94 13.93
CA LYS A 69 -0.20 16.18 15.19
C LYS A 69 1.19 15.55 15.28
N TRP A 70 1.69 15.04 14.17
CA TRP A 70 3.06 14.55 14.05
C TRP A 70 3.66 14.84 12.67
N SER A 71 4.97 14.93 12.66
CA SER A 71 5.79 14.88 11.46
C SER A 71 6.84 13.78 11.66
N GLU A 72 7.12 13.02 10.61
CA GLU A 72 8.11 11.96 10.61
C GLU A 72 9.01 12.15 9.40
N PHE A 73 10.34 12.08 9.59
CA PHE A 73 11.30 12.34 8.53
C PHE A 73 12.36 11.24 8.42
N ALA A 74 12.72 10.91 7.19
CA ALA A 74 13.79 9.97 6.86
C ALA A 74 14.31 10.24 5.45
N CYS A 75 15.58 9.96 5.17
CA CYS A 75 16.11 10.09 3.79
C CYS A 75 15.38 9.15 2.81
N GLU A 76 14.87 8.03 3.32
CA GLU A 76 14.02 7.06 2.62
C GLU A 76 13.10 6.38 3.66
N PHE A 77 11.84 6.10 3.31
CA PHE A 77 10.94 5.30 4.14
C PHE A 77 10.83 3.86 3.60
N PRO A 78 10.80 2.83 4.47
CA PRO A 78 10.55 1.46 4.04
C PRO A 78 9.25 1.34 3.25
N TYR A 79 9.26 0.58 2.15
CA TYR A 79 8.04 0.35 1.37
C TYR A 79 6.91 -0.20 2.24
N GLY A 80 5.71 0.36 2.05
CA GLY A 80 4.54 0.07 2.86
C GLY A 80 4.51 0.77 4.22
N ARG A 81 5.36 1.78 4.49
CA ARG A 81 5.31 2.57 5.74
C ARG A 81 3.93 3.20 6.01
N THR A 82 3.20 3.54 4.96
CA THR A 82 1.84 4.11 4.99
C THR A 82 0.71 3.06 5.04
N ASN A 83 1.02 1.75 5.01
CA ASN A 83 0.02 0.69 4.96
C ASN A 83 -0.81 0.65 6.24
N GLY A 84 -2.14 0.60 6.12
CA GLY A 84 -3.05 0.66 7.26
C GLY A 84 -3.12 2.04 7.95
N MET A 85 -2.54 3.09 7.36
CA MET A 85 -2.78 4.48 7.75
C MET A 85 -3.88 5.08 6.86
N ARG A 86 -4.85 5.75 7.46
CA ARG A 86 -5.95 6.39 6.72
C ARG A 86 -5.50 7.74 6.20
N ARG A 87 -5.73 8.01 4.91
CA ARG A 87 -5.49 9.34 4.32
C ARG A 87 -6.67 10.27 4.63
N LEU A 88 -6.38 11.51 5.01
CA LEU A 88 -7.34 12.56 5.30
C LEU A 88 -7.88 13.19 4.01
N PRO A 89 -9.12 13.72 4.03
CA PRO A 89 -9.64 14.50 2.91
C PRO A 89 -8.83 15.79 2.76
N SER A 90 -8.51 16.15 1.52
CA SER A 90 -7.79 17.37 1.18
C SER A 90 -8.53 18.11 0.08
N MET A 91 -8.81 19.39 0.27
CA MET A 91 -9.40 20.25 -0.75
C MET A 91 -8.29 20.82 -1.64
N ALA A 92 -8.45 20.73 -2.96
CA ALA A 92 -7.64 21.55 -3.86
C ALA A 92 -7.91 23.04 -3.55
N PRO A 93 -6.88 23.90 -3.45
CA PRO A 93 -7.09 25.33 -3.26
C PRO A 93 -7.88 25.91 -4.45
N GLN A 94 -8.85 26.78 -4.16
CA GLN A 94 -9.63 27.43 -5.21
C GLN A 94 -8.73 28.42 -5.98
N ILE A 95 -8.42 28.08 -7.24
CA ILE A 95 -7.78 28.99 -8.19
C ILE A 95 -8.76 30.15 -8.43
N SER A 96 -8.35 31.37 -8.11
CA SER A 96 -9.13 32.57 -8.38
C SER A 96 -9.16 32.90 -9.88
N ASN A 97 -10.16 33.65 -10.35
CA ASN A 97 -10.25 34.00 -11.78
C ASN A 97 -8.98 34.71 -12.29
N GLU A 98 -8.39 35.60 -11.49
CA GLU A 98 -7.14 36.31 -11.80
C GLU A 98 -5.88 35.41 -11.75
N GLU A 99 -5.94 34.24 -11.10
CA GLU A 99 -4.92 33.19 -11.20
C GLU A 99 -5.16 32.32 -12.43
N LYS A 100 -6.42 31.97 -12.73
CA LYS A 100 -6.76 31.17 -13.91
C LYS A 100 -6.47 31.91 -15.21
N GLU A 101 -6.80 33.20 -15.31
CA GLU A 101 -6.47 34.03 -16.48
C GLU A 101 -4.94 34.15 -16.70
N ARG A 102 -4.12 34.03 -15.64
CA ARG A 102 -2.66 33.93 -15.75
C ARG A 102 -2.18 32.53 -16.13
N TYR A 103 -2.82 31.49 -15.61
CA TYR A 103 -2.54 30.10 -15.98
C TYR A 103 -2.83 29.85 -17.46
N ASP A 104 -4.06 30.16 -17.89
CA ASP A 104 -4.53 29.98 -19.27
C ASP A 104 -3.62 30.76 -20.25
N ALA A 105 -3.22 32.00 -19.90
CA ALA A 105 -2.32 32.80 -20.72
C ALA A 105 -0.87 32.32 -20.72
N ALA A 106 -0.36 31.79 -19.60
CA ALA A 106 0.99 31.21 -19.55
C ALA A 106 1.09 29.92 -20.36
N LEU A 107 0.04 29.10 -20.34
CA LEU A 107 -0.08 27.89 -21.15
C LEU A 107 -0.20 28.23 -22.64
N GLU A 108 -1.04 29.20 -23.03
CA GLU A 108 -1.13 29.67 -24.42
C GLU A 108 0.22 30.23 -24.96
N GLU A 109 1.01 30.91 -24.12
CA GLU A 109 2.35 31.40 -24.52
C GLU A 109 3.38 30.25 -24.60
N TYR A 110 3.35 29.31 -23.65
CA TYR A 110 4.24 28.14 -23.63
C TYR A 110 3.99 27.21 -24.83
N ASP A 111 2.73 26.86 -25.11
CA ASP A 111 2.35 26.02 -26.25
C ASP A 111 2.76 26.68 -27.59
N ALA A 112 2.60 28.00 -27.71
CA ALA A 112 2.99 28.74 -28.91
C ALA A 112 4.51 28.74 -29.14
N LEU A 113 5.31 28.95 -28.09
CA LEU A 113 6.77 28.85 -28.16
C LEU A 113 7.22 27.42 -28.47
N SER A 114 6.57 26.41 -27.86
CA SER A 114 6.85 25.01 -28.12
C SER A 114 6.50 24.59 -29.56
N GLU A 115 5.45 25.14 -30.18
CA GLU A 115 5.14 24.89 -31.60
C GLU A 115 6.09 25.62 -32.55
N GLU A 116 6.44 26.89 -32.28
CA GLU A 116 7.35 27.66 -33.15
C GLU A 116 8.77 27.06 -33.18
N HIS A 117 9.24 26.51 -32.06
CA HIS A 117 10.58 25.95 -31.92
C HIS A 117 10.68 24.42 -32.04
N VAL A 118 9.58 23.72 -32.34
CA VAL A 118 9.47 22.22 -32.40
C VAL A 118 10.43 21.51 -33.40
N SER A 119 11.21 22.27 -34.17
CA SER A 119 12.12 21.77 -35.22
C SER A 119 13.56 22.27 -35.11
N VAL A 120 13.94 22.81 -33.94
CA VAL A 120 15.31 23.26 -33.63
C VAL A 120 15.96 22.28 -32.63
N ASP A 121 17.18 21.80 -32.91
CA ASP A 121 17.90 20.86 -32.04
C ASP A 121 18.38 21.48 -30.71
N GLU A 122 18.43 22.81 -30.61
CA GLU A 122 18.96 23.56 -29.46
C GLU A 122 18.22 24.92 -29.38
N LEU A 123 17.57 25.22 -28.24
CA LEU A 123 16.81 26.46 -28.07
C LEU A 123 17.73 27.69 -27.89
N PRO A 124 17.36 28.87 -28.41
CA PRO A 124 18.02 30.13 -28.04
C PRO A 124 17.88 30.41 -26.54
N GLU A 125 18.94 30.92 -25.88
CA GLU A 125 18.94 31.22 -24.43
C GLU A 125 17.79 32.16 -24.00
N ASP A 126 17.34 33.05 -24.89
CA ASP A 126 16.24 33.98 -24.65
C ASP A 126 14.84 33.36 -24.79
N ILE A 127 14.73 32.21 -25.47
CA ILE A 127 13.49 31.41 -25.55
C ILE A 127 13.47 30.36 -24.44
N ASP A 128 14.59 29.68 -24.19
CA ASP A 128 14.76 28.70 -23.10
C ASP A 128 14.43 29.34 -21.74
N GLY A 129 15.04 30.49 -21.44
CA GLY A 129 14.73 31.26 -20.22
C GLY A 129 13.27 31.75 -20.16
N ARG A 130 12.63 32.02 -21.30
CA ARG A 130 11.21 32.45 -21.33
C ARG A 130 10.26 31.28 -21.12
N MET A 131 10.58 30.09 -21.64
CA MET A 131 9.81 28.88 -21.36
C MET A 131 9.93 28.49 -19.88
N GLY A 132 11.13 28.60 -19.28
CA GLY A 132 11.31 28.43 -17.83
C GLY A 132 10.50 29.42 -16.97
N GLU A 133 10.42 30.71 -17.35
CA GLU A 133 9.53 31.68 -16.68
C GLU A 133 8.04 31.28 -16.75
N LEU A 134 7.61 30.60 -17.82
CA LEU A 134 6.24 30.15 -18.01
C LEU A 134 5.96 28.85 -17.24
N GLU A 135 6.91 27.91 -17.25
CA GLU A 135 6.86 26.70 -16.42
C GLU A 135 6.77 27.07 -14.92
N GLU A 136 7.58 28.00 -14.41
CA GLU A 136 7.47 28.48 -13.01
C GLU A 136 6.05 29.01 -12.67
N ILE A 137 5.37 29.65 -13.62
CA ILE A 137 4.00 30.18 -13.43
C ILE A 137 2.96 29.06 -13.44
N ILE A 138 3.13 28.06 -14.31
CA ILE A 138 2.26 26.88 -14.42
C ILE A 138 2.41 26.02 -13.14
N ASP A 139 3.64 25.66 -12.76
CA ASP A 139 3.94 24.85 -11.57
C ASP A 139 3.49 25.53 -10.27
N ALA A 140 3.66 26.85 -10.14
CA ALA A 140 3.19 27.59 -8.97
C ALA A 140 1.66 27.58 -8.80
N ILE A 141 0.90 27.20 -9.85
CA ILE A 141 -0.56 27.09 -9.83
C ILE A 141 -1.02 25.62 -9.74
N GLU A 142 -0.35 24.68 -10.41
CA GLU A 142 -0.67 23.25 -10.32
C GLU A 142 -0.20 22.61 -9.01
N GLN A 143 1.05 22.85 -8.60
CA GLN A 143 1.67 22.19 -7.43
C GLN A 143 1.26 22.81 -6.08
N ARG A 144 0.20 23.62 -6.03
CA ARG A 144 -0.25 24.32 -4.81
C ARG A 144 -0.61 23.30 -3.70
N PRO A 145 -0.09 23.45 -2.46
CA PRO A 145 -0.39 22.52 -1.38
C PRO A 145 -1.90 22.37 -1.12
N ALA A 146 -2.37 21.12 -1.10
CA ALA A 146 -3.76 20.82 -0.81
C ALA A 146 -4.13 21.26 0.62
N ILE A 147 -5.31 21.87 0.76
CA ILE A 147 -5.82 22.41 2.03
C ILE A 147 -6.46 21.28 2.83
N PHE A 148 -6.12 21.19 4.12
CA PHE A 148 -6.73 20.27 5.07
C PHE A 148 -7.54 21.03 6.12
N ASP A 149 -8.56 20.40 6.70
CA ASP A 149 -9.26 20.97 7.85
C ASP A 149 -8.30 21.01 9.07
N PRO A 150 -8.18 22.13 9.82
CA PRO A 150 -7.34 22.18 11.02
C PRO A 150 -7.68 21.12 12.08
N ALA A 151 -8.93 20.67 12.16
CA ALA A 151 -9.34 19.55 13.02
C ALA A 151 -8.83 18.18 12.50
N ASP A 152 -8.64 18.05 11.19
CA ASP A 152 -7.98 16.90 10.57
C ASP A 152 -6.46 16.95 10.73
N MET A 153 -5.84 18.12 10.60
CA MET A 153 -4.40 18.32 10.87
C MET A 153 -4.05 17.97 12.33
N ALA A 154 -4.93 18.32 13.27
CA ALA A 154 -4.78 17.98 14.69
C ALA A 154 -4.85 16.48 15.01
N ARG A 155 -5.25 15.61 14.05
CA ARG A 155 -5.20 14.13 14.18
C ARG A 155 -4.23 13.45 13.20
N GLY A 156 -4.00 14.02 12.03
CA GLY A 156 -3.07 13.49 11.04
C GLY A 156 -1.62 13.98 11.22
N GLY A 157 -0.77 13.50 10.33
CA GLY A 157 0.61 13.93 10.22
C GLY A 157 1.16 13.85 8.81
N VAL A 158 2.46 14.09 8.71
CA VAL A 158 3.19 14.28 7.45
C VAL A 158 4.47 13.45 7.42
N PHE A 159 4.69 12.75 6.31
CA PHE A 159 5.98 12.14 6.00
C PHE A 159 6.84 13.09 5.16
N VAL A 160 8.12 13.20 5.52
CA VAL A 160 9.10 14.08 4.87
C VAL A 160 10.30 13.27 4.44
N SER A 161 10.56 13.18 3.14
CA SER A 161 11.66 12.40 2.59
C SER A 161 12.27 13.07 1.36
N ILE A 162 13.23 12.37 0.75
CA ILE A 162 13.86 12.74 -0.51
C ILE A 162 13.29 11.82 -1.59
N ASP A 163 12.96 12.36 -2.76
CA ASP A 163 12.55 11.56 -3.93
C ASP A 163 13.75 10.99 -4.72
N SER A 164 13.48 10.35 -5.86
CA SER A 164 14.50 9.80 -6.77
C SER A 164 15.45 10.86 -7.33
N ASN A 165 14.98 12.10 -7.46
CA ASN A 165 15.67 13.18 -8.16
C ASN A 165 16.45 14.08 -7.19
N GLY A 166 16.26 13.91 -5.88
CA GLY A 166 16.90 14.69 -4.84
C GLY A 166 16.09 15.90 -4.36
N ALA A 167 14.81 16.01 -4.74
CA ALA A 167 13.92 17.05 -4.25
C ALA A 167 13.16 16.63 -2.98
N LEU A 168 12.44 17.59 -2.36
CA LEU A 168 11.78 17.41 -1.07
C LEU A 168 10.38 16.79 -1.25
N LYS A 169 10.25 15.49 -0.98
CA LYS A 169 8.97 14.80 -1.01
C LYS A 169 8.22 15.01 0.31
N VAL A 170 7.02 15.59 0.23
CA VAL A 170 6.17 15.88 1.41
C VAL A 170 4.78 15.24 1.28
N GLU A 171 4.58 14.12 1.95
CA GLU A 171 3.34 13.34 1.92
C GLU A 171 2.46 13.70 3.12
N ARG A 172 1.57 14.70 2.94
CA ARG A 172 0.65 15.22 3.96
C ARG A 172 -0.62 14.37 4.10
N GLY A 173 -1.17 14.33 5.31
CA GLY A 173 -2.54 13.89 5.56
C GLY A 173 -2.71 12.44 6.02
N TYR A 174 -1.78 11.87 6.79
CA TYR A 174 -1.86 10.46 7.25
C TYR A 174 -2.27 10.36 8.72
N VAL A 175 -3.29 9.56 9.04
CA VAL A 175 -3.66 9.23 10.42
C VAL A 175 -3.11 7.85 10.77
N ARG A 176 -2.35 7.75 11.86
CA ARG A 176 -1.87 6.47 12.40
C ARG A 176 -2.99 5.75 13.13
N ARG A 177 -2.88 4.42 13.27
CA ARG A 177 -3.91 3.58 13.92
C ARG A 177 -4.14 3.95 15.39
N GLU A 178 -3.12 4.42 16.10
CA GLU A 178 -3.23 4.96 17.47
C GLU A 178 -3.70 6.43 17.54
N ASP A 179 -3.72 7.14 16.41
CA ASP A 179 -4.09 8.54 16.29
C ASP A 179 -5.51 8.76 15.72
N GLU A 180 -6.17 7.70 15.26
CA GLU A 180 -7.60 7.70 14.96
C GLU A 180 -8.38 8.21 16.17
N ALA A 181 -9.28 9.17 15.93
CA ALA A 181 -10.24 9.54 16.97
C ALA A 181 -11.07 8.29 17.33
N PRO A 182 -11.38 8.06 18.63
CA PRO A 182 -12.46 7.15 18.97
C PRO A 182 -13.68 7.48 18.12
N VAL A 183 -14.43 6.47 17.69
CA VAL A 183 -15.70 6.71 17.00
C VAL A 183 -16.70 7.22 18.05
N GLU A 184 -16.62 8.51 18.33
CA GLU A 184 -17.76 9.32 18.71
C GLU A 184 -18.78 9.17 17.59
N GLN A 185 -19.62 8.15 17.75
CA GLN A 185 -20.99 8.23 17.28
C GLN A 185 -21.50 9.61 17.68
N ARG A 186 -22.06 10.36 16.74
CA ARG A 186 -22.83 11.58 17.05
C ARG A 186 -24.15 11.18 17.73
N ALA A 187 -24.03 10.60 18.91
CA ALA A 187 -25.05 10.57 19.93
C ALA A 187 -24.98 11.91 20.66
N ASP A 188 -26.11 12.60 20.79
CA ASP A 188 -26.17 13.87 21.49
C ASP A 188 -25.71 13.73 22.95
N SER A 189 -24.97 14.76 23.40
CA SER A 189 -24.37 14.88 24.72
C SER A 189 -25.26 14.42 25.90
N ASN A 190 -24.75 13.54 26.78
CA ASN A 190 -24.31 13.96 28.13
C ASN A 190 -23.59 12.86 28.96
N SER A 191 -22.80 13.28 29.97
CA SER A 191 -22.37 12.62 31.25
C SER A 191 -22.07 11.09 31.30
N GLN A 192 -20.91 10.56 31.77
CA GLN A 192 -20.18 10.73 33.06
C GLN A 192 -20.94 10.26 34.34
N HIS A 193 -20.36 9.64 35.39
CA HIS A 193 -19.05 8.93 35.55
C HIS A 193 -18.90 8.16 36.91
N SER A 194 -18.93 6.82 36.86
CA SER A 194 -18.10 5.85 37.63
C SER A 194 -18.19 5.70 39.19
N GLY A 195 -18.82 4.62 39.66
CA GLY A 195 -18.17 3.30 39.86
C GLY A 195 -17.87 2.80 41.30
N SER A 196 -17.50 1.50 41.41
CA SER A 196 -17.06 0.73 42.62
C SER A 196 -18.10 0.52 43.74
N ASP A 197 -18.11 -0.52 44.59
CA ASP A 197 -17.56 -1.92 44.61
C ASP A 197 -18.38 -2.71 45.69
N GLU A 198 -18.26 -4.02 46.01
CA GLU A 198 -17.14 -4.96 46.07
C GLU A 198 -17.55 -6.45 45.92
N ASN A 199 -16.55 -7.31 45.73
CA ASN A 199 -16.42 -8.72 46.19
C ASN A 199 -17.28 -9.84 45.53
N GLY A 200 -16.67 -10.92 44.99
CA GLY A 200 -15.23 -11.18 44.78
C GLY A 200 -14.87 -12.62 44.36
N ALA A 201 -13.60 -12.81 43.96
CA ALA A 201 -12.91 -14.07 43.59
C ALA A 201 -13.43 -14.81 42.32
N HIS A 202 -12.63 -15.38 41.40
CA HIS A 202 -11.17 -15.54 41.16
C HIS A 202 -10.99 -16.11 39.70
N PHE A 203 -9.85 -16.48 39.07
CA PHE A 203 -8.45 -16.77 39.47
C PHE A 203 -7.50 -16.68 38.21
N PHE A 204 -6.40 -15.88 38.23
CA PHE A 204 -5.16 -15.98 37.40
C PHE A 204 -5.25 -15.97 35.83
N SER A 205 -4.31 -15.42 35.05
CA SER A 205 -3.10 -14.61 35.32
C SER A 205 -2.52 -13.95 34.02
N MET A 206 -1.83 -12.82 34.20
CA MET A 206 -0.91 -12.10 33.28
C MET A 206 -1.60 -11.12 32.30
N ARG A 207 -1.23 -9.83 32.23
CA ARG A 207 0.05 -9.16 32.57
C ARG A 207 -0.20 -7.80 33.28
N ALA A 208 0.67 -7.39 34.21
CA ALA A 208 0.54 -6.13 34.98
C ALA A 208 0.57 -4.87 34.08
N SER A 209 -0.14 -3.75 34.30
CA SER A 209 -0.68 -3.04 35.50
C SER A 209 0.21 -1.90 36.01
N THR A 210 -0.20 -0.66 35.71
CA THR A 210 0.05 0.56 36.49
C THR A 210 -1.23 1.40 36.43
N GLU A 211 -1.75 1.85 37.57
CA GLU A 211 -3.14 2.30 37.72
C GLU A 211 -3.26 3.45 38.73
N GLY A 212 -4.34 4.24 38.61
CA GLY A 212 -4.75 5.27 39.58
C GLY A 212 -4.79 6.70 39.00
N VAL A 213 -5.72 7.58 39.40
CA VAL A 213 -6.88 7.43 40.31
C VAL A 213 -7.97 8.41 39.87
N LEU A 214 -9.24 7.99 39.83
CA LEU A 214 -10.43 8.86 39.93
C LEU A 214 -11.50 8.15 40.78
N THR A 215 -12.43 8.91 41.35
CA THR A 215 -13.36 8.43 42.40
C THR A 215 -14.77 8.98 42.29
N ALA A 216 -15.75 8.07 42.39
CA ALA A 216 -17.13 8.24 42.88
C ALA A 216 -18.14 9.05 42.03
N ASP A 217 -19.19 8.34 41.62
CA ASP A 217 -20.48 8.82 41.10
C ASP A 217 -21.29 9.66 42.13
N ALA A 218 -22.28 10.40 41.62
CA ALA A 218 -23.45 10.86 42.39
C ALA A 218 -24.68 11.04 41.46
N ASP A 219 -25.82 10.46 41.85
CA ASP A 219 -26.97 10.23 40.96
C ASP A 219 -27.77 11.46 40.52
N ILE A 220 -28.34 11.39 39.31
CA ILE A 220 -29.73 11.80 39.04
C ILE A 220 -30.40 10.70 38.22
N GLU A 221 -31.54 10.19 38.69
CA GLU A 221 -32.28 9.10 38.04
C GLU A 221 -32.99 9.53 36.74
N ALA A 222 -32.86 8.70 35.70
CA ALA A 222 -33.80 8.63 34.60
C ALA A 222 -34.10 7.14 34.32
N GLU A 223 -35.38 6.77 34.19
CA GLU A 223 -35.80 5.37 34.01
C GLU A 223 -35.33 4.80 32.66
N THR A 224 -34.10 4.26 32.60
CA THR A 224 -33.68 3.43 31.47
C THR A 224 -34.43 2.09 31.51
N PRO A 225 -34.96 1.59 30.39
CA PRO A 225 -35.63 0.29 30.35
C PRO A 225 -34.67 -0.82 30.78
N PRO A 226 -35.17 -1.89 31.44
CA PRO A 226 -34.32 -2.91 32.04
C PRO A 226 -33.39 -3.56 31.02
N LYS A 227 -32.10 -3.27 31.15
CA LYS A 227 -31.04 -3.81 30.29
C LYS A 227 -31.06 -5.35 30.41
N LEU A 228 -31.26 -6.04 29.28
CA LEU A 228 -31.10 -7.50 29.19
C LEU A 228 -29.75 -7.92 29.80
N SER A 229 -29.73 -9.01 30.56
CA SER A 229 -28.49 -9.53 31.15
C SER A 229 -27.50 -9.97 30.08
N ASP A 230 -26.20 -9.86 30.35
CA ASP A 230 -25.16 -10.14 29.34
C ASP A 230 -25.18 -11.59 28.86
N ARG A 231 -25.56 -12.52 29.74
CA ARG A 231 -25.84 -13.91 29.35
C ARG A 231 -26.96 -14.00 28.31
N LEU A 232 -28.08 -13.33 28.53
CA LEU A 232 -29.22 -13.33 27.60
C LEU A 232 -28.87 -12.60 26.30
N ARG A 233 -28.06 -11.53 26.35
CA ARG A 233 -27.51 -10.87 25.15
C ARG A 233 -26.64 -11.81 24.33
N MET A 234 -25.75 -12.56 24.98
CA MET A 234 -24.89 -13.57 24.34
C MET A 234 -25.71 -14.70 23.71
N GLU A 235 -26.71 -15.23 24.42
CA GLU A 235 -27.58 -16.29 23.89
C GLU A 235 -28.39 -15.80 22.67
N LEU A 236 -28.99 -14.61 22.75
CA LEU A 236 -29.72 -13.99 21.63
C LEU A 236 -28.79 -13.63 20.44
N SER A 237 -27.57 -13.16 20.70
CA SER A 237 -26.61 -12.85 19.64
C SER A 237 -26.08 -14.11 18.95
N ALA A 238 -25.90 -15.22 19.68
CA ALA A 238 -25.54 -16.51 19.10
C ALA A 238 -26.62 -17.02 18.13
N HIS A 239 -27.91 -16.93 18.49
CA HIS A 239 -29.01 -17.22 17.58
C HIS A 239 -29.00 -16.32 16.33
N ARG A 240 -28.75 -15.01 16.50
CA ARG A 240 -28.61 -14.08 15.36
C ARG A 240 -27.43 -14.46 14.45
N THR A 241 -26.28 -14.82 15.00
CA THR A 241 -25.09 -15.22 14.24
C THR A 241 -25.32 -16.51 13.45
N ILE A 242 -26.03 -17.50 14.01
CA ILE A 242 -26.39 -18.73 13.27
C ILE A 242 -27.35 -18.41 12.11
N ALA A 243 -28.35 -17.56 12.34
CA ALA A 243 -29.28 -17.14 11.28
C ALA A 243 -28.57 -16.34 10.17
N LEU A 244 -27.65 -15.43 10.52
CA LEU A 244 -26.82 -14.69 9.57
C LEU A 244 -25.92 -15.62 8.76
N ARG A 245 -25.22 -16.58 9.40
CA ARG A 245 -24.41 -17.59 8.72
C ARG A 245 -25.23 -18.40 7.71
N SER A 246 -26.41 -18.87 8.11
CA SER A 246 -27.31 -19.65 7.24
C SER A 246 -27.86 -18.86 6.05
N LYS A 247 -28.01 -17.55 6.15
CA LYS A 247 -28.39 -16.70 5.01
C LYS A 247 -27.20 -16.41 4.11
N LEU A 248 -26.06 -16.04 4.70
CA LEU A 248 -24.84 -15.71 3.95
C LEU A 248 -24.29 -16.90 3.17
N SER A 249 -24.39 -18.12 3.71
CA SER A 249 -23.96 -19.35 3.01
C SER A 249 -24.82 -19.73 1.81
N ALA A 250 -25.98 -19.09 1.62
CA ALA A 250 -26.91 -19.33 0.51
C ALA A 250 -26.91 -18.19 -0.54
N ASP A 251 -26.09 -17.16 -0.33
CA ASP A 251 -26.04 -15.95 -1.16
C ASP A 251 -24.56 -15.61 -1.47
N PRO A 252 -24.02 -16.08 -2.60
CA PRO A 252 -22.63 -15.84 -2.97
C PRO A 252 -22.29 -14.36 -3.18
N GLU A 253 -23.24 -13.54 -3.63
CA GLU A 253 -22.99 -12.10 -3.83
C GLU A 253 -22.92 -11.38 -2.48
N ALA A 254 -23.79 -11.71 -1.52
CA ALA A 254 -23.67 -11.22 -0.16
C ALA A 254 -22.41 -11.75 0.55
N ALA A 255 -22.03 -13.01 0.34
CA ALA A 255 -20.79 -13.57 0.89
C ALA A 255 -19.55 -12.82 0.39
N PHE A 256 -19.51 -12.53 -0.91
CA PHE A 256 -18.49 -11.69 -1.55
C PHE A 256 -18.47 -10.27 -0.98
N LEU A 257 -19.63 -9.60 -0.92
CA LEU A 257 -19.81 -8.27 -0.33
C LEU A 257 -19.26 -8.19 1.10
N VAL A 258 -19.58 -9.18 1.96
CA VAL A 258 -19.11 -9.24 3.36
C VAL A 258 -17.60 -9.48 3.43
N ALA A 259 -17.04 -10.33 2.57
CA ALA A 259 -15.60 -10.54 2.50
C ALA A 259 -14.86 -9.27 2.05
N THR A 260 -15.32 -8.60 1.00
CA THR A 260 -14.78 -7.31 0.54
C THR A 260 -14.86 -6.25 1.63
N HIS A 261 -15.97 -6.18 2.39
CA HIS A 261 -16.11 -5.27 3.53
C HIS A 261 -15.07 -5.53 4.62
N ALA A 262 -14.93 -6.78 5.08
CA ALA A 262 -13.99 -7.13 6.13
C ALA A 262 -12.52 -6.91 5.70
N LEU A 263 -12.18 -7.26 4.46
CA LEU A 263 -10.84 -7.03 3.91
C LEU A 263 -10.53 -5.53 3.73
N ALA A 264 -11.45 -4.75 3.18
CA ALA A 264 -11.25 -3.32 2.99
C ALA A 264 -11.18 -2.55 4.33
N LEU A 265 -11.92 -2.97 5.36
CA LEU A 265 -11.78 -2.45 6.73
C LEU A 265 -10.36 -2.62 7.30
N ASP A 266 -9.69 -3.72 6.99
CA ASP A 266 -8.33 -4.00 7.48
C ASP A 266 -7.27 -3.26 6.63
N VAL A 267 -7.40 -3.28 5.30
CA VAL A 267 -6.46 -2.63 4.36
C VAL A 267 -6.47 -1.11 4.46
N PHE A 268 -7.65 -0.47 4.43
CA PHE A 268 -7.77 0.98 4.25
C PHE A 268 -8.08 1.75 5.54
N TYR A 269 -8.60 1.07 6.57
CA TYR A 269 -9.00 1.70 7.84
C TYR A 269 -8.33 1.06 9.07
N GLY A 270 -7.57 -0.03 8.92
CA GLY A 270 -6.93 -0.73 10.04
C GLY A 270 -7.91 -1.13 11.15
N SER A 271 -9.15 -1.50 10.80
CA SER A 271 -10.28 -1.48 11.74
C SER A 271 -11.13 -2.76 11.75
N PRO A 272 -10.52 -3.96 11.90
CA PRO A 272 -11.21 -5.26 11.78
C PRO A 272 -12.37 -5.44 12.79
N GLN A 273 -12.32 -4.77 13.95
CA GLN A 273 -13.39 -4.80 14.96
C GLN A 273 -14.72 -4.17 14.51
N HIS A 274 -14.76 -3.49 13.35
CA HIS A 274 -15.99 -2.99 12.73
C HIS A 274 -16.68 -4.02 11.82
N SER A 275 -16.07 -5.19 11.60
CA SER A 275 -16.67 -6.32 10.88
C SER A 275 -17.39 -7.27 11.83
N CYS A 276 -18.51 -7.85 11.39
CA CYS A 276 -19.12 -9.02 12.04
C CYS A 276 -18.66 -10.37 11.44
N LEU A 277 -17.91 -10.33 10.32
CA LEU A 277 -17.15 -11.46 9.80
C LEU A 277 -15.76 -11.47 10.45
N ASP A 278 -15.45 -12.58 11.12
CA ASP A 278 -14.12 -12.88 11.67
C ASP A 278 -13.16 -13.28 10.53
N LEU A 279 -12.46 -12.27 9.99
CA LEU A 279 -11.50 -12.39 8.91
C LEU A 279 -10.36 -11.40 9.16
N THR A 280 -9.11 -11.88 9.07
CA THR A 280 -7.90 -11.06 9.28
C THR A 280 -7.02 -11.12 8.03
N LEU A 281 -6.64 -9.97 7.48
CA LEU A 281 -5.61 -9.93 6.45
C LEU A 281 -4.22 -9.85 7.12
N ARG A 282 -3.17 -10.31 6.43
CA ARG A 282 -1.78 -10.12 6.87
C ARG A 282 -0.88 -9.85 5.66
N SER A 283 -0.54 -8.59 5.43
CA SER A 283 0.51 -8.20 4.50
C SER A 283 1.88 -8.25 5.20
N ALA A 284 2.94 -8.63 4.48
CA ALA A 284 4.29 -8.69 5.03
C ALA A 284 4.99 -7.32 4.94
N PRO A 285 5.84 -6.93 5.91
CA PRO A 285 6.60 -5.68 5.86
C PRO A 285 7.81 -5.81 4.90
N ILE A 286 7.55 -6.00 3.61
CA ILE A 286 8.58 -6.29 2.58
C ILE A 286 9.72 -5.26 2.59
N GLY A 287 9.40 -3.97 2.74
CA GLY A 287 10.39 -2.89 2.82
C GLY A 287 11.36 -2.97 4.02
N SER A 288 11.07 -3.77 5.03
CA SER A 288 12.01 -4.05 6.14
C SER A 288 13.03 -5.15 5.82
N HIS A 289 12.78 -5.94 4.78
CA HIS A 289 13.65 -7.02 4.30
C HIS A 289 14.42 -6.63 3.02
N LEU A 290 13.90 -5.66 2.25
CA LEU A 290 14.54 -5.10 1.07
C LEU A 290 14.40 -3.56 1.04
N PRO A 291 15.40 -2.81 1.52
CA PRO A 291 15.53 -1.36 1.28
C PRO A 291 15.53 -1.06 -0.23
N GLY A 292 15.12 0.14 -0.63
CA GLY A 292 14.95 0.51 -2.05
C GLY A 292 13.80 -0.18 -2.80
N VAL A 293 13.13 -1.19 -2.23
CA VAL A 293 12.02 -1.89 -2.94
C VAL A 293 10.85 -0.96 -3.29
N GLY A 294 10.70 0.16 -2.56
CA GLY A 294 9.68 1.17 -2.83
C GLY A 294 9.89 1.94 -4.13
N ASP A 295 11.12 1.97 -4.64
CA ASP A 295 11.50 2.65 -5.88
C ASP A 295 11.37 1.71 -7.10
N THR A 296 10.77 0.51 -6.95
CA THR A 296 10.59 -0.48 -8.03
C THR A 296 9.28 -0.29 -8.81
N PRO A 297 9.20 -0.65 -10.12
CA PRO A 297 7.97 -0.49 -10.92
C PRO A 297 6.74 -1.18 -10.31
N ALA A 298 6.91 -2.38 -9.77
CA ALA A 298 5.83 -3.12 -9.10
C ALA A 298 5.31 -2.40 -7.84
N ALA A 299 6.21 -1.78 -7.06
CA ALA A 299 5.85 -1.02 -5.87
C ALA A 299 5.04 0.25 -6.21
N SER A 300 5.45 0.97 -7.28
CA SER A 300 4.72 2.13 -7.80
C SER A 300 3.33 1.78 -8.30
N ILE A 301 3.19 0.75 -9.15
CA ILE A 301 1.89 0.29 -9.68
C ILE A 301 0.92 -0.07 -8.55
N LEU A 302 1.41 -0.77 -7.51
CA LEU A 302 0.59 -1.13 -6.36
C LEU A 302 0.22 0.09 -5.49
N GLN A 303 1.12 1.06 -5.34
CA GLN A 303 0.87 2.31 -4.62
C GLN A 303 -0.14 3.21 -5.36
N GLU A 304 -0.07 3.30 -6.68
CA GLU A 304 -1.06 4.00 -7.51
C GLU A 304 -2.44 3.33 -7.42
N ALA A 305 -2.50 2.00 -7.39
CA ALA A 305 -3.76 1.28 -7.17
C ALA A 305 -4.32 1.54 -5.75
N LEU A 306 -3.45 1.59 -4.73
CA LEU A 306 -3.83 1.92 -3.36
C LEU A 306 -4.39 3.35 -3.24
N VAL A 307 -3.71 4.34 -3.83
CA VAL A 307 -4.16 5.75 -3.83
C VAL A 307 -5.47 5.92 -4.60
N ARG A 308 -5.62 5.27 -5.77
CA ARG A 308 -6.88 5.27 -6.53
C ARG A 308 -8.06 4.73 -5.71
N TRP A 309 -7.85 3.70 -4.89
CA TRP A 309 -8.90 3.23 -3.97
C TRP A 309 -9.13 4.17 -2.78
N GLN A 310 -8.07 4.70 -2.15
CA GLN A 310 -8.21 5.64 -1.03
C GLN A 310 -9.03 6.89 -1.36
N VAL A 311 -8.98 7.38 -2.61
CA VAL A 311 -9.77 8.54 -3.06
C VAL A 311 -11.25 8.18 -3.32
N ARG A 312 -11.56 6.92 -3.65
CA ARG A 312 -12.93 6.45 -3.95
C ARG A 312 -13.73 5.99 -2.72
N LEU A 313 -13.03 5.52 -1.69
CA LEU A 313 -13.62 4.95 -0.49
C LEU A 313 -14.18 6.03 0.47
N PRO A 314 -15.24 5.74 1.25
CA PRO A 314 -15.79 6.68 2.21
C PRO A 314 -14.80 7.01 3.34
N GLN A 315 -14.94 8.19 3.96
CA GLN A 315 -14.00 8.64 5.00
C GLN A 315 -14.22 7.98 6.36
N HIS A 316 -15.40 7.40 6.60
CA HIS A 316 -15.76 6.75 7.86
C HIS A 316 -15.96 5.24 7.68
N PRO A 317 -15.34 4.37 8.50
CA PRO A 317 -15.46 2.91 8.39
C PRO A 317 -16.91 2.40 8.40
N ALA A 318 -17.78 3.06 9.15
CA ALA A 318 -19.20 2.70 9.28
C ALA A 318 -20.02 2.88 7.98
N GLU A 319 -19.56 3.72 7.05
CA GLU A 319 -20.24 4.01 5.78
C GLU A 319 -19.88 3.00 4.68
N LEU A 320 -18.74 2.29 4.84
CA LEU A 320 -18.19 1.36 3.85
C LEU A 320 -19.19 0.26 3.47
N TRP A 321 -19.91 -0.31 4.43
CA TRP A 321 -20.93 -1.33 4.19
C TRP A 321 -22.01 -0.84 3.20
N SER A 322 -22.58 0.34 3.46
CA SER A 322 -23.58 0.99 2.59
C SER A 322 -23.01 1.39 1.24
N TRP A 323 -21.77 1.87 1.20
CA TRP A 323 -21.07 2.23 -0.04
C TRP A 323 -20.85 1.01 -0.94
N LEU A 324 -20.42 -0.12 -0.37
CA LEU A 324 -20.20 -1.39 -1.10
C LEU A 324 -21.49 -1.95 -1.71
N ILE A 325 -22.62 -1.84 -1.01
CA ILE A 325 -23.94 -2.22 -1.55
C ILE A 325 -24.30 -1.36 -2.78
N ALA A 326 -23.98 -0.07 -2.73
CA ALA A 326 -24.27 0.88 -3.81
C ALA A 326 -23.31 0.80 -5.02
N GLN A 327 -22.17 0.10 -4.91
CA GLN A 327 -21.24 -0.07 -6.03
C GLN A 327 -21.76 -1.06 -7.08
N SER A 328 -21.12 -1.02 -8.27
CA SER A 328 -21.28 -2.08 -9.28
C SER A 328 -20.67 -3.40 -8.80
N ALA A 329 -21.07 -4.53 -9.39
CA ALA A 329 -20.43 -5.83 -9.15
C ALA A 329 -18.96 -5.85 -9.61
N GLU A 330 -18.64 -5.10 -10.66
CA GLU A 330 -17.28 -4.92 -11.20
C GLU A 330 -16.39 -4.16 -10.20
N ASP A 331 -16.86 -3.05 -9.63
CA ASP A 331 -16.15 -2.30 -8.60
C ASP A 331 -15.95 -3.11 -7.31
N ARG A 332 -16.98 -3.86 -6.88
CA ARG A 332 -16.87 -4.81 -5.76
C ARG A 332 -15.77 -5.84 -6.04
N ALA A 333 -15.66 -6.32 -7.27
CA ALA A 333 -14.64 -7.30 -7.67
C ALA A 333 -13.23 -6.72 -7.81
N ALA A 334 -13.08 -5.53 -8.38
CA ALA A 334 -11.79 -4.86 -8.48
C ALA A 334 -11.24 -4.50 -7.08
N LEU A 335 -12.10 -4.06 -6.15
CA LEU A 335 -11.71 -3.81 -4.76
C LEU A 335 -11.40 -5.10 -3.99
N PHE A 336 -12.20 -6.16 -4.19
CA PHE A 336 -11.92 -7.49 -3.62
C PHE A 336 -10.55 -8.02 -4.08
N ALA A 337 -10.31 -8.01 -5.39
CA ALA A 337 -9.06 -8.48 -5.99
C ALA A 337 -7.85 -7.68 -5.47
N PHE A 338 -7.98 -6.35 -5.36
CA PHE A 338 -6.94 -5.51 -4.74
C PHE A 338 -6.65 -5.94 -3.28
N CYS A 339 -7.69 -6.10 -2.44
CA CYS A 339 -7.48 -6.43 -1.03
C CYS A 339 -6.92 -7.85 -0.83
N VAL A 340 -7.32 -8.81 -1.67
CA VAL A 340 -6.76 -10.18 -1.65
C VAL A 340 -5.31 -10.18 -2.14
N GLY A 341 -5.01 -9.48 -3.25
CA GLY A 341 -3.66 -9.34 -3.78
C GLY A 341 -2.69 -8.71 -2.77
N PHE A 342 -3.15 -7.70 -2.02
CA PHE A 342 -2.38 -7.05 -0.96
C PHE A 342 -2.00 -7.97 0.22
N GLY A 343 -2.69 -9.11 0.36
CA GLY A 343 -2.38 -10.17 1.32
C GLY A 343 -1.44 -11.27 0.81
N VAL A 344 -1.03 -11.23 -0.46
CA VAL A 344 -0.10 -12.23 -1.03
C VAL A 344 1.26 -12.09 -0.35
N ASN A 345 1.78 -13.20 0.15
CA ASN A 345 3.05 -13.26 0.89
C ASN A 345 3.83 -14.51 0.49
N ALA A 346 4.66 -14.38 -0.54
CA ALA A 346 5.63 -15.38 -0.98
C ALA A 346 7.06 -15.11 -0.45
N LEU A 347 7.21 -14.26 0.58
CA LEU A 347 8.52 -13.87 1.09
C LEU A 347 9.22 -15.06 1.77
N TYR A 348 10.40 -15.44 1.26
CA TYR A 348 11.25 -16.43 1.91
C TYR A 348 11.94 -15.84 3.14
N LEU A 349 11.74 -16.49 4.30
CA LEU A 349 12.42 -16.17 5.56
C LEU A 349 13.13 -17.43 6.08
N PRO A 350 14.46 -17.42 6.37
CA PRO A 350 15.25 -18.63 6.71
C PRO A 350 14.81 -19.45 7.93
N HIS A 351 13.80 -19.00 8.67
CA HIS A 351 13.27 -19.66 9.87
C HIS A 351 11.77 -20.00 9.76
N GLU A 352 11.10 -19.56 8.69
CA GLU A 352 9.74 -19.99 8.37
C GLU A 352 9.77 -21.24 7.48
N ARG A 353 8.89 -22.22 7.76
CA ARG A 353 8.70 -23.42 6.93
C ARG A 353 7.34 -23.35 6.26
N ARG A 354 7.29 -22.67 5.12
CA ARG A 354 6.06 -22.34 4.38
C ARG A 354 6.06 -22.89 2.95
N ASN A 355 6.71 -24.02 2.72
CA ASN A 355 6.84 -24.68 1.41
C ASN A 355 5.53 -24.68 0.62
N ALA A 356 4.43 -25.21 1.17
CA ALA A 356 3.11 -25.24 0.52
C ALA A 356 2.50 -23.86 0.17
N ALA A 357 3.03 -22.76 0.71
CA ALA A 357 2.67 -21.40 0.32
C ALA A 357 3.60 -20.81 -0.75
N PHE A 358 4.81 -21.35 -0.90
CA PHE A 358 5.69 -21.08 -2.05
C PHE A 358 5.23 -21.93 -3.25
N ASP A 359 4.96 -23.22 -3.06
CA ASP A 359 4.36 -24.11 -4.06
C ASP A 359 3.05 -23.52 -4.64
N HIS A 360 2.26 -22.82 -3.82
CA HIS A 360 1.05 -22.10 -4.25
C HIS A 360 1.35 -20.72 -4.87
N ALA A 361 2.44 -20.04 -4.48
CA ALA A 361 2.87 -18.81 -5.13
C ALA A 361 3.40 -19.07 -6.55
N ASP A 362 4.08 -20.20 -6.76
CA ASP A 362 4.51 -20.66 -8.09
C ASP A 362 3.30 -20.93 -9.00
N LEU A 363 2.25 -21.61 -8.48
CA LEU A 363 0.98 -21.79 -9.19
C LEU A 363 0.25 -20.47 -9.50
N LEU A 364 0.38 -19.44 -8.66
CA LEU A 364 -0.15 -18.10 -8.95
C LEU A 364 0.68 -17.40 -10.04
N ALA A 365 2.01 -17.53 -10.00
CA ALA A 365 2.89 -17.00 -11.04
C ALA A 365 2.61 -17.66 -12.40
N GLU A 366 2.42 -18.98 -12.43
CA GLU A 366 1.95 -19.73 -13.62
C GLU A 366 0.59 -19.22 -14.10
N HIS A 367 -0.39 -19.08 -13.20
CA HIS A 367 -1.74 -18.65 -13.57
C HIS A 367 -1.81 -17.24 -14.16
N PHE A 368 -1.02 -16.30 -13.62
CA PHE A 368 -0.91 -14.94 -14.14
C PHE A 368 0.07 -14.78 -15.30
N VAL A 369 0.80 -15.84 -15.69
CA VAL A 369 1.91 -15.81 -16.65
C VAL A 369 2.89 -14.68 -16.29
N LEU A 370 3.30 -14.65 -15.01
CA LEU A 370 4.06 -13.57 -14.41
C LEU A 370 5.45 -13.47 -15.07
N ASP A 371 5.72 -12.37 -15.77
CA ASP A 371 7.05 -12.07 -16.30
C ASP A 371 7.83 -11.19 -15.33
N MET A 372 8.84 -11.76 -14.66
CA MET A 372 9.72 -10.99 -13.79
C MET A 372 10.68 -10.05 -14.55
N ARG A 373 10.80 -10.17 -15.89
CA ARG A 373 11.59 -9.24 -16.71
C ARG A 373 11.01 -7.82 -16.73
N ASP A 374 9.69 -7.69 -16.56
CA ASP A 374 8.99 -6.40 -16.49
C ASP A 374 9.27 -5.64 -15.17
N PHE A 375 9.72 -6.36 -14.14
CA PHE A 375 9.87 -5.83 -12.77
C PHE A 375 11.29 -5.90 -12.21
N TRP A 376 12.19 -6.66 -12.84
CA TRP A 376 13.55 -6.89 -12.33
C TRP A 376 14.57 -7.16 -13.45
N SER A 377 15.75 -6.55 -13.32
CA SER A 377 16.92 -6.78 -14.17
C SER A 377 18.19 -6.91 -13.30
N PRO A 378 19.23 -7.65 -13.73
CA PRO A 378 20.39 -7.93 -12.89
C PRO A 378 21.42 -6.78 -12.90
N THR A 379 21.78 -6.26 -11.72
CA THR A 379 22.79 -5.20 -11.54
C THR A 379 23.90 -5.60 -10.56
N VAL A 380 25.00 -4.86 -10.50
CA VAL A 380 26.04 -4.98 -9.47
C VAL A 380 25.45 -4.85 -8.08
N GLU A 381 24.56 -3.86 -7.87
CA GLU A 381 23.95 -3.60 -6.58
C GLU A 381 22.94 -4.68 -6.17
N ASN A 382 22.06 -5.11 -7.09
CA ASN A 382 21.01 -6.05 -6.74
C ASN A 382 21.48 -7.52 -6.73
N TYR A 383 22.40 -7.92 -7.62
CA TYR A 383 22.79 -9.32 -7.84
C TYR A 383 24.31 -9.57 -7.94
N PHE A 384 25.01 -9.04 -8.96
CA PHE A 384 26.38 -9.48 -9.30
C PHE A 384 27.41 -9.16 -8.20
N GLY A 385 27.25 -8.06 -7.48
CA GLY A 385 28.09 -7.71 -6.33
C GLY A 385 27.91 -8.66 -5.13
N LYS A 386 26.78 -9.37 -5.03
CA LYS A 386 26.43 -10.26 -3.91
C LYS A 386 26.85 -11.71 -4.15
N VAL A 387 26.70 -12.24 -5.36
CA VAL A 387 27.04 -13.64 -5.71
C VAL A 387 28.55 -13.91 -5.81
N THR A 388 28.95 -15.16 -6.04
CA THR A 388 30.37 -15.54 -6.26
C THR A 388 30.80 -15.32 -7.72
N LYS A 389 32.12 -15.20 -7.98
CA LYS A 389 32.68 -15.12 -9.35
C LYS A 389 32.12 -16.20 -10.29
N THR A 390 32.05 -17.45 -9.80
CA THR A 390 31.54 -18.59 -10.58
C THR A 390 30.10 -18.32 -11.03
N GLN A 391 29.23 -17.90 -10.12
CA GLN A 391 27.83 -17.57 -10.44
C GLN A 391 27.68 -16.37 -11.41
N ILE A 392 28.63 -15.42 -11.41
CA ILE A 392 28.65 -14.34 -12.43
C ILE A 392 28.98 -14.94 -13.81
N LEU A 393 30.01 -15.79 -13.90
CA LEU A 393 30.39 -16.47 -15.13
C LEU A 393 29.30 -17.43 -15.64
N ASP A 394 28.60 -18.10 -14.73
CA ASP A 394 27.49 -18.99 -15.05
C ASP A 394 26.29 -18.22 -15.63
N ALA A 395 25.94 -17.07 -15.03
CA ALA A 395 24.92 -16.17 -15.57
C ALA A 395 25.30 -15.60 -16.95
N VAL A 396 26.57 -15.20 -17.14
CA VAL A 396 27.07 -14.69 -18.44
C VAL A 396 27.08 -15.78 -19.52
N ARG A 397 27.44 -17.01 -19.17
CA ARG A 397 27.36 -18.17 -20.07
C ARG A 397 25.94 -18.47 -20.50
N GLU A 398 24.98 -18.39 -19.59
CA GLU A 398 23.57 -18.68 -19.85
C GLU A 398 22.87 -17.57 -20.64
N ALA A 399 23.20 -16.29 -20.36
CA ALA A 399 22.60 -15.14 -21.03
C ALA A 399 23.20 -14.84 -22.42
N LYS A 400 24.45 -15.25 -22.68
CA LYS A 400 25.18 -15.03 -23.93
C LYS A 400 25.83 -16.32 -24.42
N ASP A 401 27.08 -16.56 -24.06
CA ASP A 401 27.83 -17.79 -24.36
C ASP A 401 29.09 -17.97 -23.47
N GLU A 402 29.71 -19.13 -23.58
CA GLU A 402 30.98 -19.46 -22.90
C GLU A 402 32.16 -18.57 -23.37
N ALA A 403 32.15 -18.10 -24.62
CA ALA A 403 33.21 -17.22 -25.12
C ALA A 403 33.20 -15.86 -24.41
N THR A 404 32.01 -15.29 -24.21
CA THR A 404 31.77 -14.05 -23.46
C THR A 404 32.16 -14.22 -21.98
N ALA A 405 31.84 -15.37 -21.36
CA ALA A 405 32.28 -15.67 -20.01
C ALA A 405 33.82 -15.73 -19.88
N GLN A 406 34.51 -16.31 -20.87
CA GLN A 406 35.98 -16.35 -20.92
C GLN A 406 36.62 -14.96 -21.11
N MET A 407 35.91 -13.96 -21.64
CA MET A 407 36.44 -12.59 -21.74
C MET A 407 36.57 -11.88 -20.38
N ILE A 408 35.88 -12.37 -19.34
CA ILE A 408 35.82 -11.70 -18.02
C ILE A 408 36.40 -12.51 -16.86
N ASP A 409 36.83 -13.76 -17.08
CA ASP A 409 37.24 -14.72 -16.03
C ASP A 409 38.36 -14.21 -15.08
N HIS A 410 39.33 -13.53 -15.67
CA HIS A 410 40.54 -12.99 -15.06
C HIS A 410 40.33 -11.66 -14.34
N LEU A 411 39.20 -10.96 -14.57
CA LEU A 411 38.86 -9.70 -13.90
C LEU A 411 38.67 -9.88 -12.38
N LYS A 412 38.85 -8.86 -11.55
CA LYS A 412 38.56 -8.98 -10.10
C LYS A 412 37.06 -8.95 -9.86
N LYS A 413 36.57 -9.32 -8.67
CA LYS A 413 35.12 -9.48 -8.43
C LYS A 413 34.31 -8.22 -8.79
N ALA A 414 34.77 -7.04 -8.41
CA ALA A 414 34.09 -5.78 -8.72
C ALA A 414 34.06 -5.52 -10.23
N ASP A 415 35.22 -5.53 -10.88
CA ASP A 415 35.38 -5.31 -12.33
C ASP A 415 34.55 -6.34 -13.15
N MET A 416 34.56 -7.61 -12.73
CA MET A 416 33.77 -8.71 -13.32
C MET A 416 32.26 -8.51 -13.14
N ALA A 417 31.82 -7.99 -12.00
CA ALA A 417 30.40 -7.73 -11.74
C ALA A 417 29.88 -6.56 -12.58
N ALA A 418 30.68 -5.49 -12.73
CA ALA A 418 30.33 -4.32 -13.54
C ALA A 418 30.30 -4.66 -15.05
N GLU A 419 31.27 -5.44 -15.53
CA GLU A 419 31.25 -5.89 -16.93
C GLU A 419 30.14 -6.91 -17.18
N ALA A 420 29.78 -7.76 -16.21
CA ALA A 420 28.62 -8.66 -16.32
C ALA A 420 27.28 -7.91 -16.38
N GLU A 421 27.10 -6.82 -15.62
CA GLU A 421 25.94 -5.93 -15.74
C GLU A 421 25.87 -5.33 -17.16
N ARG A 422 26.98 -4.76 -17.65
CA ARG A 422 27.09 -4.19 -19.00
C ARG A 422 26.88 -5.22 -20.13
N LEU A 423 27.14 -6.51 -19.86
CA LEU A 423 26.92 -7.61 -20.81
C LEU A 423 25.49 -8.15 -20.74
N LEU A 424 24.82 -8.11 -19.59
CA LEU A 424 23.45 -8.63 -19.41
C LEU A 424 22.36 -7.55 -19.53
N GLU A 425 22.75 -6.28 -19.66
CA GLU A 425 21.90 -5.20 -20.14
C GLU A 425 21.12 -5.63 -21.41
N GLY A 426 19.80 -5.40 -21.40
CA GLY A 426 18.89 -5.80 -22.48
C GLY A 426 18.77 -7.30 -22.77
N SER A 427 19.39 -8.19 -21.97
CA SER A 427 19.38 -9.65 -22.24
C SER A 427 18.09 -10.36 -21.82
N GLY A 428 17.30 -9.78 -20.92
CA GLY A 428 16.16 -10.46 -20.29
C GLY A 428 16.53 -11.64 -19.40
N TRP A 429 17.80 -11.82 -19.02
CA TRP A 429 18.23 -12.90 -18.13
C TRP A 429 17.76 -12.67 -16.68
N LEU A 430 17.26 -13.75 -16.07
CA LEU A 430 16.81 -13.79 -14.68
C LEU A 430 17.48 -14.95 -13.92
N PRO A 431 17.83 -14.80 -12.62
CA PRO A 431 18.17 -15.92 -11.75
C PRO A 431 17.02 -16.94 -11.67
N GLU A 432 17.35 -18.22 -11.46
CA GLU A 432 16.39 -19.34 -11.42
C GLU A 432 15.17 -19.08 -10.50
N ILE A 433 15.38 -18.50 -9.32
CA ILE A 433 14.32 -18.18 -8.33
C ILE A 433 13.34 -17.07 -8.77
N LEU A 434 13.64 -16.35 -9.86
CA LEU A 434 12.73 -15.36 -10.45
C LEU A 434 12.09 -15.85 -11.76
N ARG A 435 12.32 -17.11 -12.15
CA ARG A 435 11.73 -17.70 -13.36
C ARG A 435 10.42 -18.39 -13.01
N THR A 436 9.32 -17.80 -13.48
CA THR A 436 8.01 -18.48 -13.52
C THR A 436 8.16 -19.78 -14.30
N GLN A 437 7.87 -20.91 -13.63
CA GLN A 437 7.87 -22.22 -14.27
C GLN A 437 6.79 -22.26 -15.35
N ASN A 438 6.94 -23.14 -16.34
CA ASN A 438 5.93 -23.38 -17.39
C ASN A 438 5.44 -22.14 -18.18
N PHE A 439 6.15 -21.00 -18.14
CA PHE A 439 5.72 -19.70 -18.72
C PHE A 439 5.19 -19.76 -20.17
N ASP A 440 5.81 -20.56 -21.04
CA ASP A 440 5.39 -20.74 -22.44
C ASP A 440 4.17 -21.69 -22.63
N THR A 441 3.59 -22.19 -21.53
CA THR A 441 2.47 -23.14 -21.54
C THR A 441 1.15 -22.36 -21.53
N PRO A 442 0.19 -22.64 -22.43
CA PRO A 442 -1.11 -21.98 -22.38
C PRO A 442 -1.83 -22.29 -21.06
N ALA A 443 -2.47 -21.27 -20.49
CA ALA A 443 -3.16 -21.35 -19.20
C ALA A 443 -4.14 -22.52 -19.14
N ILE A 444 -4.22 -23.17 -17.98
CA ILE A 444 -5.06 -24.35 -17.76
C ILE A 444 -6.53 -24.01 -18.03
N GLU A 445 -7.09 -24.54 -19.12
CA GLU A 445 -8.52 -24.41 -19.41
C GLU A 445 -9.33 -24.96 -18.23
N ALA A 446 -10.18 -24.11 -17.66
CA ALA A 446 -11.06 -24.45 -16.55
C ALA A 446 -12.16 -25.42 -17.00
N LYS A 447 -11.82 -26.71 -17.10
CA LYS A 447 -12.81 -27.77 -17.25
C LYS A 447 -13.75 -27.74 -16.06
N HIS A 448 -15.02 -27.42 -16.32
CA HIS A 448 -16.06 -27.53 -15.32
C HIS A 448 -16.05 -28.95 -14.76
N ALA A 449 -15.73 -29.07 -13.47
CA ALA A 449 -15.92 -30.31 -12.74
C ALA A 449 -17.43 -30.50 -12.57
N GLU A 450 -18.03 -31.37 -13.39
CA GLU A 450 -19.35 -31.93 -13.08
C GLU A 450 -19.24 -32.63 -11.73
N ILE A 451 -19.83 -32.03 -10.70
CA ILE A 451 -19.95 -32.64 -9.38
C ILE A 451 -20.93 -33.80 -9.55
N GLY A 452 -20.38 -35.01 -9.71
CA GLY A 452 -21.16 -36.19 -10.07
C GLY A 452 -22.27 -36.47 -9.07
N ASP A 453 -23.51 -36.42 -9.54
CA ASP A 453 -24.71 -36.74 -8.77
C ASP A 453 -24.90 -38.26 -8.67
N GLU A 454 -23.90 -38.94 -8.09
CA GLU A 454 -23.93 -40.37 -7.75
C GLU A 454 -24.20 -40.58 -6.25
N ALA A 455 -25.29 -39.97 -5.76
CA ALA A 455 -26.05 -40.62 -4.71
C ALA A 455 -26.75 -41.84 -5.35
N PRO A 456 -26.45 -43.10 -4.95
CA PRO A 456 -27.08 -44.26 -5.56
C PRO A 456 -28.58 -44.23 -5.28
N ALA A 457 -29.39 -44.13 -6.33
CA ALA A 457 -30.83 -44.00 -6.23
C ALA A 457 -31.44 -45.17 -5.46
N GLY A 458 -31.90 -44.90 -4.23
CA GLY A 458 -32.77 -45.81 -3.50
C GLY A 458 -34.08 -45.96 -4.29
N SER A 459 -34.49 -47.19 -4.56
CA SER A 459 -35.67 -47.49 -5.38
C SER A 459 -36.94 -46.90 -4.75
N ASP A 460 -37.69 -46.17 -5.56
CA ASP A 460 -38.85 -45.33 -5.18
C ASP A 460 -40.13 -46.15 -4.92
N ASP A 461 -40.01 -47.24 -4.18
CA ASP A 461 -40.96 -48.37 -4.17
C ASP A 461 -41.31 -48.87 -2.74
N ASP A 462 -41.03 -48.07 -1.70
CA ASP A 462 -41.30 -48.42 -0.28
C ASP A 462 -41.79 -47.21 0.54
N LEU A 463 -42.75 -46.45 -0.02
CA LEU A 463 -43.50 -45.42 0.72
C LEU A 463 -44.62 -46.07 1.57
N PRO A 464 -44.69 -45.81 2.89
CA PRO A 464 -45.65 -46.49 3.76
C PRO A 464 -47.11 -46.10 3.45
N ALA A 465 -47.97 -47.12 3.33
CA ALA A 465 -49.33 -47.05 2.79
C ALA A 465 -50.38 -46.29 3.65
N PHE A 466 -49.98 -45.28 4.42
CA PHE A 466 -50.86 -44.39 5.18
C PHE A 466 -51.25 -43.11 4.41
N LEU A 467 -50.50 -42.74 3.36
CA LEU A 467 -50.64 -41.45 2.66
C LEU A 467 -51.24 -41.54 1.25
N ALA A 468 -51.85 -42.68 0.89
CA ALA A 468 -52.22 -43.02 -0.50
C ALA A 468 -53.75 -43.07 -0.78
N GLU A 469 -54.58 -42.40 0.04
CA GLU A 469 -56.00 -42.14 -0.24
C GLU A 469 -56.37 -40.73 0.23
N SER A 470 -57.14 -39.91 -0.48
CA SER A 470 -57.60 -39.98 -1.88
C SER A 470 -57.98 -38.57 -2.38
N GLU A 471 -57.99 -38.34 -3.69
CA GLU A 471 -58.39 -37.06 -4.29
C GLU A 471 -59.90 -36.80 -4.15
N THR A 472 -60.31 -35.56 -3.82
CA THR A 472 -61.53 -34.99 -4.41
C THR A 472 -61.54 -33.46 -4.35
N GLU A 473 -61.93 -32.83 -5.47
CA GLU A 473 -62.21 -31.41 -5.54
C GLU A 473 -63.29 -30.96 -4.55
N ARG A 474 -63.18 -29.72 -4.04
CA ARG A 474 -64.32 -28.95 -3.53
C ARG A 474 -64.29 -27.52 -4.03
N MET A 475 -65.09 -27.27 -5.07
CA MET A 475 -65.59 -25.93 -5.37
C MET A 475 -66.24 -25.34 -4.12
N VAL A 476 -65.95 -24.07 -3.81
CA VAL A 476 -66.67 -23.31 -2.79
C VAL A 476 -67.88 -22.64 -3.48
N PRO A 477 -69.13 -22.90 -3.05
CA PRO A 477 -70.29 -22.24 -3.59
C PRO A 477 -70.51 -20.86 -2.96
N GLU A 478 -70.98 -19.91 -3.78
CA GLU A 478 -71.44 -18.59 -3.38
C GLU A 478 -72.92 -18.65 -2.96
N ALA A 479 -73.26 -18.24 -1.73
CA ALA A 479 -74.61 -17.82 -1.34
C ALA A 479 -74.62 -17.04 -0.01
N ALA A 480 -75.41 -15.95 0.00
CA ALA A 480 -75.60 -14.99 1.08
C ALA A 480 -76.29 -15.53 2.35
N GLU A 481 -76.09 -14.80 3.46
CA GLU A 481 -77.20 -14.07 4.12
C GLU A 481 -76.71 -12.67 4.56
#